data_AF-A0A0S6XGB5-F1
#
_entry.id   AF-A0A0S6XGB5-F1
#
_cell.length_a   1.000
_cell.length_b   1.000
_cell.length_c   1.000
_cell.angle_alpha   90.00
_cell.angle_beta   90.00
_cell.angle_gamma   90.00
#
_symmetry.space_group_name_H-M   'P 1'
#
loop_
_entity.id
_entity.type
_entity.pdbx_description
1 polymer ?
#
loop_
_entity_poly.entity_id
_entity_poly.type
_entity_poly.pdbx_seq_one_letter_code
_entity_poly.pdbx_strand_id
1 'polypeptide(L)'
;MSIPIPDWLKQDNSEASRLVRKLALWRCSNFRWGFVVAKAGSSYDDEARWNKTLDRLRQHVAFGLALPRLQAGGSDDRAERMAMDAFTLQVLDSHELRGAPSHDTIRAHLRAWKEANAGNKDLAFVCDDVCLFLDDRMVQQLVDAPEPSLDWYRSGRPGTLLLTLTTCVGVLDAYFGPDTVEDKREERPHYQGWMWVGAAYLPEFWRRIDDYFQNMEMMCALTYEPDLIPLWDGCENLLLDPETLEERDTELDKQRARFNR
;
A
#
# COMPACT_ATOMS: atom_id res chain seq x y z
N MET A 1 -27.10 -24.55 -6.39
CA MET A 1 -28.03 -23.39 -6.28
C MET A 1 -27.18 -22.13 -6.25
N SER A 2 -27.39 -21.16 -7.16
CA SER A 2 -26.64 -19.90 -7.16
C SER A 2 -27.21 -18.95 -6.10
N ILE A 3 -26.37 -18.47 -5.19
CA ILE A 3 -26.78 -17.45 -4.22
C ILE A 3 -26.91 -16.12 -4.98
N PRO A 4 -28.10 -15.50 -5.04
CA PRO A 4 -28.30 -14.24 -5.75
C PRO A 4 -27.53 -13.11 -5.06
N ILE A 5 -27.14 -12.11 -5.84
CA ILE A 5 -26.56 -10.87 -5.29
C ILE A 5 -27.64 -10.15 -4.49
N PRO A 6 -27.40 -9.77 -3.22
CA PRO A 6 -28.35 -8.97 -2.45
C PRO A 6 -28.65 -7.62 -3.14
N ASP A 7 -29.88 -7.14 -3.03
CA ASP A 7 -30.29 -5.92 -3.75
C ASP A 7 -29.54 -4.66 -3.27
N TRP A 8 -29.22 -4.58 -1.97
CA TRP A 8 -28.39 -3.51 -1.42
C TRP A 8 -27.02 -3.44 -2.10
N LEU A 9 -26.45 -4.60 -2.45
CA LEU A 9 -25.16 -4.69 -3.13
C LEU A 9 -25.27 -4.41 -4.63
N LYS A 10 -26.45 -4.57 -5.25
CA LYS A 10 -26.63 -4.23 -6.69
C LYS A 10 -26.71 -2.72 -6.92
N GLN A 11 -27.28 -1.99 -5.95
CA GLN A 11 -27.56 -0.56 -6.06
C GLN A 11 -26.36 0.28 -5.57
N ASP A 12 -25.48 -0.30 -4.77
CA ASP A 12 -24.30 0.40 -4.25
C ASP A 12 -23.11 0.34 -5.24
N ASN A 13 -22.67 1.52 -5.68
CA ASN A 13 -21.52 1.69 -6.57
C ASN A 13 -20.24 2.10 -5.83
N SER A 14 -20.20 2.01 -4.50
CA SER A 14 -18.99 2.21 -3.70
C SER A 14 -17.87 1.25 -4.08
N GLU A 15 -16.63 1.60 -3.74
CA GLU A 15 -15.47 0.76 -4.06
C GLU A 15 -15.54 -0.58 -3.32
N ALA A 16 -15.97 -0.57 -2.05
CA ALA A 16 -16.21 -1.79 -1.28
C ALA A 16 -17.24 -2.70 -1.95
N SER A 17 -18.37 -2.14 -2.40
CA SER A 17 -19.39 -2.92 -3.08
C SER A 17 -18.91 -3.48 -4.42
N ARG A 18 -18.11 -2.74 -5.18
CA ARG A 18 -17.45 -3.27 -6.40
C ARG A 18 -16.48 -4.40 -6.06
N LEU A 19 -15.70 -4.27 -5.00
CA LEU A 19 -14.75 -5.30 -4.56
C LEU A 19 -15.48 -6.57 -4.11
N VAL A 20 -16.49 -6.43 -3.25
CA VAL A 20 -17.38 -7.51 -2.80
C VAL A 20 -18.00 -8.20 -4.02
N ARG A 21 -18.46 -7.45 -5.03
CA ARG A 21 -18.98 -7.97 -6.31
C ARG A 21 -17.92 -8.72 -7.13
N LYS A 22 -16.73 -8.14 -7.32
CA LYS A 22 -15.62 -8.73 -8.10
C LYS A 22 -15.22 -10.08 -7.51
N LEU A 23 -15.15 -10.17 -6.19
CA LEU A 23 -14.62 -11.34 -5.48
C LEU A 23 -15.67 -12.33 -4.98
N ALA A 24 -16.95 -12.11 -5.30
CA ALA A 24 -18.01 -12.98 -4.82
C ALA A 24 -18.15 -13.08 -3.27
N LEU A 25 -17.66 -12.08 -2.51
CA LEU A 25 -17.56 -12.18 -1.04
C LEU A 25 -18.91 -12.41 -0.34
N TRP A 26 -20.02 -11.95 -0.93
CA TRP A 26 -21.37 -12.17 -0.36
C TRP A 26 -21.83 -13.63 -0.41
N ARG A 27 -21.16 -14.49 -1.19
CA ARG A 27 -21.57 -15.89 -1.37
C ARG A 27 -20.97 -16.84 -0.35
N CYS A 28 -19.93 -16.42 0.38
CA CYS A 28 -19.08 -17.37 1.07
C CYS A 28 -18.53 -16.80 2.37
N SER A 29 -18.43 -17.66 3.39
CA SER A 29 -17.88 -17.31 4.71
C SER A 29 -16.36 -17.15 4.73
N ASN A 30 -15.64 -17.65 3.71
CA ASN A 30 -14.19 -17.80 3.76
C ASN A 30 -13.45 -17.14 2.58
N PHE A 31 -14.12 -16.34 1.74
CA PHE A 31 -13.42 -15.69 0.63
C PHE A 31 -12.60 -14.55 1.18
N ARG A 32 -11.30 -14.59 0.91
CA ARG A 32 -10.32 -13.63 1.42
C ARG A 32 -9.88 -12.71 0.28
N TRP A 33 -9.24 -11.61 0.63
CA TRP A 33 -8.45 -10.83 -0.31
C TRP A 33 -7.32 -10.13 0.44
N GLY A 34 -6.36 -9.60 -0.29
CA GLY A 34 -5.27 -8.84 0.27
C GLY A 34 -3.93 -9.42 -0.13
N PHE A 35 -2.87 -9.00 0.55
CA PHE A 35 -1.55 -9.03 -0.06
C PHE A 35 -0.55 -9.82 0.76
N VAL A 36 0.46 -10.34 0.07
CA VAL A 36 1.72 -10.71 0.70
C VAL A 36 2.49 -9.42 1.01
N VAL A 37 3.05 -9.32 2.22
CA VAL A 37 3.79 -8.16 2.72
C VAL A 37 5.19 -8.60 3.13
N ALA A 38 6.21 -8.15 2.41
CA ALA A 38 7.60 -8.31 2.80
C ALA A 38 7.96 -7.31 3.90
N LYS A 39 8.38 -7.83 5.06
CA LYS A 39 8.96 -7.05 6.15
C LYS A 39 10.42 -6.71 5.80
N ALA A 40 10.62 -5.59 5.11
CA ALA A 40 11.93 -5.07 4.75
C ALA A 40 12.36 -3.97 5.75
N GLY A 41 13.63 -3.64 5.80
CA GLY A 41 14.14 -2.57 6.66
C GLY A 41 14.95 -3.04 7.88
N SER A 42 15.63 -2.09 8.50
CA SER A 42 16.36 -2.25 9.76
C SER A 42 15.45 -2.23 11.00
N SER A 43 14.19 -1.77 10.86
CA SER A 43 13.16 -1.77 11.90
C SER A 43 12.60 -3.17 12.22
N TYR A 44 13.25 -4.21 11.71
CA TYR A 44 12.79 -5.58 11.76
C TYR A 44 12.61 -6.10 13.21
N ASP A 45 13.45 -5.67 14.16
CA ASP A 45 13.45 -6.19 15.53
C ASP A 45 12.38 -5.53 16.44
N ASP A 46 11.69 -4.49 15.98
CA ASP A 46 10.63 -3.82 16.74
C ASP A 46 9.26 -4.37 16.37
N GLU A 47 8.90 -5.51 16.97
CA GLU A 47 7.60 -6.16 16.79
C GLU A 47 6.42 -5.25 17.16
N ALA A 48 6.56 -4.41 18.20
CA ALA A 48 5.48 -3.51 18.61
C ALA A 48 5.23 -2.45 17.53
N ARG A 49 6.30 -1.89 16.97
CA ARG A 49 6.21 -0.94 15.86
C ARG A 49 5.68 -1.60 14.60
N TRP A 50 6.11 -2.81 14.26
CA TRP A 50 5.61 -3.53 13.09
C TRP A 50 4.11 -3.83 13.18
N ASN A 51 3.64 -4.29 14.34
CA ASN A 51 2.21 -4.50 14.56
C ASN A 51 1.42 -3.19 14.41
N LYS A 52 1.95 -2.08 14.97
CA LYS A 52 1.36 -0.74 14.79
C LYS A 52 1.33 -0.33 13.30
N THR A 53 2.38 -0.63 12.53
CA THR A 53 2.41 -0.37 11.08
C THR A 53 1.32 -1.13 10.34
N LEU A 54 1.15 -2.43 10.62
CA LEU A 54 0.11 -3.23 9.98
C LEU A 54 -1.30 -2.76 10.36
N ASP A 55 -1.50 -2.35 11.61
CA ASP A 55 -2.78 -1.80 12.05
C ASP A 55 -3.08 -0.46 11.38
N ARG A 56 -2.08 0.42 11.25
CA ARG A 56 -2.20 1.66 10.47
C ARG A 56 -2.52 1.39 9.01
N LEU A 57 -1.81 0.44 8.38
CA LEU A 57 -2.10 0.03 7.01
C LEU A 57 -3.56 -0.45 6.86
N ARG A 58 -4.06 -1.29 7.77
CA ARG A 58 -5.46 -1.73 7.78
C ARG A 58 -6.45 -0.57 7.94
N GLN A 59 -6.15 0.41 8.80
CA GLN A 59 -7.00 1.60 8.96
C GLN A 59 -7.08 2.42 7.66
N HIS A 60 -5.95 2.62 6.97
CA HIS A 60 -5.94 3.32 5.69
C HIS A 60 -6.69 2.55 4.59
N VAL A 61 -6.54 1.22 4.53
CA VAL A 61 -7.30 0.36 3.61
C VAL A 61 -8.81 0.46 3.89
N ALA A 62 -9.22 0.37 5.16
CA ALA A 62 -10.61 0.52 5.58
C ALA A 62 -11.18 1.89 5.20
N PHE A 63 -10.40 2.96 5.38
CA PHE A 63 -10.79 4.30 4.94
C PHE A 63 -10.94 4.38 3.42
N GLY A 64 -10.04 3.79 2.65
CA GLY A 64 -10.13 3.69 1.19
C GLY A 64 -11.42 3.05 0.70
N LEU A 65 -11.84 1.96 1.36
CA LEU A 65 -13.12 1.29 1.09
C LEU A 65 -14.31 2.20 1.41
N ALA A 66 -14.25 2.94 2.51
CA ALA A 66 -15.34 3.81 2.98
C ALA A 66 -15.44 5.15 2.24
N LEU A 67 -14.34 5.64 1.64
CA LEU A 67 -14.24 6.98 1.08
C LEU A 67 -15.36 7.32 0.07
N PRO A 68 -15.69 6.48 -0.94
CA PRO A 68 -16.74 6.80 -1.89
C PRO A 68 -18.12 6.97 -1.24
N ARG A 69 -18.44 6.13 -0.25
CA ARG A 69 -19.69 6.22 0.51
C ARG A 69 -19.71 7.50 1.36
N LEU A 70 -18.63 7.76 2.07
CA LEU A 70 -18.50 8.93 2.93
C LEU A 70 -18.58 10.25 2.13
N GLN A 71 -17.99 10.29 0.93
CA GLN A 71 -18.13 11.42 0.01
C GLN A 71 -19.57 11.62 -0.47
N ALA A 72 -20.31 10.53 -0.68
CA ALA A 72 -21.73 10.56 -1.05
C ALA A 72 -22.68 10.80 0.13
N GLY A 73 -22.18 10.93 1.36
CA GLY A 73 -22.99 11.08 2.58
C GLY A 73 -23.74 9.82 3.01
N GLY A 74 -23.35 8.64 2.51
CA GLY A 74 -23.97 7.37 2.85
C GLY A 74 -23.58 6.87 4.24
N SER A 75 -24.51 6.18 4.91
CA SER A 75 -24.32 5.64 6.27
C SER A 75 -24.21 4.11 6.36
N ASP A 76 -24.63 3.39 5.32
CA ASP A 76 -24.60 1.92 5.28
C ASP A 76 -23.20 1.40 4.93
N ASP A 77 -22.49 0.86 5.91
CA ASP A 77 -21.11 0.38 5.83
C ASP A 77 -20.99 -1.15 5.67
N ARG A 78 -22.10 -1.84 5.31
CA ARG A 78 -22.12 -3.31 5.22
C ARG A 78 -21.09 -3.85 4.24
N ALA A 79 -20.91 -3.20 3.09
CA ALA A 79 -19.96 -3.63 2.08
C ALA A 79 -18.52 -3.54 2.59
N GLU A 80 -18.20 -2.45 3.27
CA GLU A 80 -16.88 -2.17 3.85
C GLU A 80 -16.53 -3.16 4.95
N ARG A 81 -17.48 -3.46 5.86
CA ARG A 81 -17.28 -4.50 6.88
C ARG A 81 -17.01 -5.85 6.25
N MET A 82 -17.85 -6.27 5.29
CA MET A 82 -17.66 -7.53 4.59
C MET A 82 -16.31 -7.61 3.86
N ALA A 83 -15.88 -6.52 3.23
CA ALA A 83 -14.57 -6.45 2.61
C ALA A 83 -13.45 -6.54 3.66
N MET A 84 -13.50 -5.76 4.75
CA MET A 84 -12.44 -5.77 5.77
C MET A 84 -12.37 -7.08 6.55
N ASP A 85 -13.50 -7.73 6.83
CA ASP A 85 -13.54 -9.04 7.49
C ASP A 85 -12.85 -10.12 6.63
N ALA A 86 -12.88 -9.96 5.30
CA ALA A 86 -12.19 -10.82 4.34
C ALA A 86 -10.73 -10.41 4.08
N PHE A 87 -10.30 -9.22 4.53
CA PHE A 87 -8.99 -8.69 4.22
C PHE A 87 -7.88 -9.38 5.02
N THR A 88 -6.81 -9.77 4.35
CA THR A 88 -5.70 -10.51 4.94
C THR A 88 -4.37 -9.95 4.44
N LEU A 89 -3.42 -9.78 5.37
CA LEU A 89 -2.03 -9.45 5.07
C LEU A 89 -1.16 -10.64 5.50
N GLN A 90 -0.50 -11.27 4.55
CA GLN A 90 0.42 -12.40 4.80
C GLN A 90 1.84 -11.87 4.88
N VAL A 91 2.46 -11.93 6.05
CA VAL A 91 3.80 -11.38 6.23
C VAL A 91 4.86 -12.38 5.80
N LEU A 92 5.75 -11.97 4.89
CA LEU A 92 7.02 -12.66 4.66
C LEU A 92 8.03 -12.15 5.66
N ASP A 93 8.43 -13.07 6.53
CA ASP A 93 9.40 -12.82 7.56
C ASP A 93 10.59 -13.77 7.36
N SER A 94 11.71 -13.23 6.87
CA SER A 94 12.97 -13.95 6.68
C SER A 94 14.14 -13.08 7.12
N HIS A 95 15.19 -13.72 7.63
CA HIS A 95 16.43 -13.04 7.98
C HIS A 95 17.05 -12.29 6.79
N GLU A 96 16.87 -12.80 5.57
CA GLU A 96 17.41 -12.20 4.33
C GLU A 96 16.64 -10.95 3.88
N LEU A 97 15.45 -10.71 4.43
CA LEU A 97 14.68 -9.48 4.22
C LEU A 97 15.07 -8.38 5.21
N ARG A 98 15.94 -8.67 6.20
CA ARG A 98 16.43 -7.69 7.18
C ARG A 98 17.36 -6.67 6.52
N GLY A 99 17.26 -5.41 6.93
CA GLY A 99 18.08 -4.31 6.39
C GLY A 99 17.48 -3.74 5.11
N ALA A 100 18.29 -3.41 4.11
CA ALA A 100 17.81 -2.88 2.82
C ALA A 100 17.88 -3.96 1.73
N PRO A 101 16.98 -4.96 1.72
CA PRO A 101 17.00 -6.01 0.72
C PRO A 101 16.77 -5.41 -0.67
N SER A 102 17.42 -5.99 -1.67
CA SER A 102 17.14 -5.64 -3.05
C SER A 102 15.71 -6.06 -3.44
N HIS A 103 15.13 -5.39 -4.42
CA HIS A 103 13.85 -5.81 -5.02
C HIS A 103 13.91 -7.27 -5.52
N ASP A 104 15.03 -7.73 -6.07
CA ASP A 104 15.18 -9.11 -6.54
C ASP A 104 15.18 -10.12 -5.40
N THR A 105 15.77 -9.76 -4.25
CA THR A 105 15.70 -10.56 -3.02
C THR A 105 14.24 -10.73 -2.58
N ILE A 106 13.47 -9.64 -2.55
CA ILE A 106 12.04 -9.69 -2.17
C ILE A 106 11.24 -10.57 -3.16
N ARG A 107 11.48 -10.42 -4.48
CA ARG A 107 10.85 -11.27 -5.51
C ARG A 107 11.17 -12.75 -5.32
N ALA A 108 12.43 -13.09 -5.04
CA ALA A 108 12.82 -14.47 -4.79
C ALA A 108 12.08 -15.07 -3.59
N HIS A 109 11.95 -14.33 -2.49
CA HIS A 109 11.16 -14.77 -1.34
C HIS A 109 9.68 -14.94 -1.64
N LEU A 110 9.08 -14.03 -2.40
CA LEU A 110 7.69 -14.14 -2.82
C LEU A 110 7.46 -15.39 -3.68
N ARG A 111 8.34 -15.66 -4.65
CA ARG A 111 8.26 -16.87 -5.49
C ARG A 111 8.38 -18.15 -4.64
N ALA A 112 9.35 -18.19 -3.74
CA ALA A 112 9.51 -19.32 -2.82
C ALA A 112 8.29 -19.51 -1.92
N TRP A 113 7.69 -18.42 -1.42
CA TRP A 113 6.44 -18.48 -0.66
C TRP A 113 5.28 -19.00 -1.50
N LYS A 114 5.14 -18.53 -2.75
CA LYS A 114 4.10 -18.98 -3.68
C LYS A 114 4.22 -20.48 -3.97
N GLU A 115 5.43 -20.96 -4.22
CA GLU A 115 5.72 -22.38 -4.42
C GLU A 115 5.41 -23.21 -3.18
N ALA A 116 5.84 -22.77 -1.99
CA ALA A 116 5.60 -23.47 -0.73
C ALA A 116 4.11 -23.53 -0.36
N ASN A 117 3.31 -22.58 -0.86
CA ASN A 117 1.87 -22.50 -0.62
C ASN A 117 1.03 -22.93 -1.84
N ALA A 118 1.67 -23.54 -2.85
CA ALA A 118 0.97 -24.05 -4.02
C ALA A 118 -0.06 -25.11 -3.59
N GLY A 119 -1.34 -24.84 -3.86
CA GLY A 119 -2.45 -25.71 -3.49
C GLY A 119 -3.06 -25.43 -2.10
N ASN A 120 -2.54 -24.45 -1.34
CA ASN A 120 -3.19 -23.99 -0.12
C ASN A 120 -4.45 -23.17 -0.45
N LYS A 121 -5.62 -23.79 -0.31
CA LYS A 121 -6.92 -23.16 -0.61
C LYS A 121 -7.23 -21.95 0.26
N ASP A 122 -6.64 -21.86 1.46
CA ASP A 122 -6.85 -20.74 2.38
C ASP A 122 -6.12 -19.47 1.95
N LEU A 123 -5.19 -19.59 0.99
CA LEU A 123 -4.38 -18.51 0.44
C LEU A 123 -4.69 -18.20 -1.04
N ALA A 124 -5.63 -18.93 -1.65
CA ALA A 124 -5.97 -18.82 -3.07
C ALA A 124 -6.46 -17.44 -3.54
N PHE A 125 -6.70 -16.52 -2.61
CA PHE A 125 -7.17 -15.17 -2.89
C PHE A 125 -6.29 -14.09 -2.26
N VAL A 126 -5.10 -14.44 -1.79
CA VAL A 126 -4.04 -13.46 -1.53
C VAL A 126 -3.34 -13.21 -2.87
N CYS A 127 -3.12 -11.96 -3.27
CA CYS A 127 -2.43 -11.71 -4.52
C CYS A 127 -0.98 -12.11 -4.33
N ASP A 128 -0.54 -13.04 -5.16
CA ASP A 128 0.79 -13.60 -5.20
C ASP A 128 1.55 -13.21 -6.47
N ASP A 129 0.90 -12.45 -7.36
CA ASP A 129 1.50 -11.84 -8.55
C ASP A 129 2.18 -10.50 -8.22
N VAL A 130 1.80 -9.87 -7.10
CA VAL A 130 2.52 -8.73 -6.51
C VAL A 130 2.78 -8.95 -5.03
N CYS A 131 3.80 -8.28 -4.51
CA CYS A 131 4.08 -8.19 -3.09
C CYS A 131 4.09 -6.73 -2.65
N LEU A 132 3.47 -6.45 -1.51
CA LEU A 132 3.74 -5.20 -0.81
C LEU A 132 5.10 -5.33 -0.13
N PHE A 133 5.93 -4.31 -0.19
CA PHE A 133 7.11 -4.23 0.67
C PHE A 133 7.04 -2.96 1.49
N LEU A 134 7.45 -3.06 2.75
CA LEU A 134 7.52 -1.95 3.69
C LEU A 134 8.95 -1.87 4.17
N ASP A 135 9.65 -0.81 3.80
CA ASP A 135 10.96 -0.47 4.34
C ASP A 135 10.83 0.45 5.57
N ASP A 136 11.95 0.86 6.16
CA ASP A 136 11.96 1.73 7.33
C ASP A 136 11.24 3.07 7.12
N ARG A 137 11.34 3.62 5.90
CA ARG A 137 10.69 4.88 5.54
C ARG A 137 9.18 4.71 5.54
N MET A 138 8.67 3.68 4.89
CA MET A 138 7.23 3.39 4.86
C MET A 138 6.68 3.04 6.23
N VAL A 139 7.44 2.26 7.01
CA VAL A 139 7.11 1.92 8.39
C VAL A 139 6.95 3.19 9.22
N GLN A 140 7.92 4.11 9.16
CA GLN A 140 7.83 5.40 9.86
C GLN A 140 6.63 6.22 9.38
N GLN A 141 6.46 6.37 8.06
CA GLN A 141 5.36 7.12 7.47
C GLN A 141 3.98 6.62 7.92
N LEU A 142 3.77 5.29 7.92
CA LEU A 142 2.52 4.69 8.39
C LEU A 142 2.32 4.85 9.90
N VAL A 143 3.39 4.75 10.70
CA VAL A 143 3.32 4.86 12.16
C VAL A 143 2.96 6.27 12.60
N ASP A 144 3.53 7.28 11.93
CA ASP A 144 3.35 8.70 12.23
C ASP A 144 2.10 9.28 11.56
N ALA A 145 1.51 8.56 10.62
CA ALA A 145 0.30 9.00 9.95
C ALA A 145 -0.83 9.28 10.94
N PRO A 146 -1.55 10.40 10.77
CA PRO A 146 -2.76 10.65 11.52
C PRO A 146 -3.81 9.60 11.15
N GLU A 147 -4.80 9.42 12.03
CA GLU A 147 -5.93 8.55 11.72
C GLU A 147 -6.69 9.08 10.50
N PRO A 148 -6.98 8.21 9.52
CA PRO A 148 -7.60 8.65 8.28
C PRO A 148 -9.04 9.09 8.54
N SER A 149 -9.38 10.32 8.12
CA SER A 149 -10.71 10.91 8.28
C SER A 149 -11.12 11.72 7.06
N LEU A 150 -12.42 12.00 6.92
CA LEU A 150 -12.93 12.86 5.85
C LEU A 150 -12.38 14.28 5.94
N ASP A 151 -12.28 14.83 7.15
CA ASP A 151 -11.76 16.18 7.35
C ASP A 151 -10.28 16.23 6.99
N TRP A 152 -9.51 15.21 7.38
CA TRP A 152 -8.12 15.07 6.94
C TRP A 152 -8.02 14.99 5.41
N TYR A 153 -8.84 14.17 4.76
CA TYR A 153 -8.89 14.05 3.30
C TYR A 153 -9.29 15.37 2.59
N ARG A 154 -10.27 16.10 3.13
CA ARG A 154 -10.79 17.35 2.57
C ARG A 154 -9.93 18.59 2.86
N SER A 155 -9.23 18.59 3.99
CA SER A 155 -8.33 19.66 4.43
C SER A 155 -7.04 19.72 3.60
N GLY A 156 -6.76 18.68 2.82
CA GLY A 156 -5.79 18.74 1.74
C GLY A 156 -6.11 19.89 0.80
N ARG A 157 -5.31 20.96 0.86
CA ARG A 157 -5.46 22.16 0.03
C ARG A 157 -5.58 21.79 -1.46
N PRO A 158 -6.20 22.63 -2.30
CA PRO A 158 -6.21 22.42 -3.75
C PRO A 158 -4.75 22.38 -4.25
N GLY A 159 -4.31 21.23 -4.79
CA GLY A 159 -2.91 20.95 -5.13
C GLY A 159 -2.29 19.79 -4.34
N THR A 160 -2.95 19.33 -3.27
CA THR A 160 -2.49 18.22 -2.41
C THR A 160 -3.00 16.86 -2.90
N LEU A 161 -2.74 16.55 -4.17
CA LEU A 161 -2.63 15.15 -4.65
C LEU A 161 -1.63 14.33 -3.81
N LEU A 162 -0.79 15.02 -3.01
CA LEU A 162 0.23 14.53 -2.11
C LEU A 162 -0.24 13.77 -0.85
N LEU A 163 -1.46 13.96 -0.34
CA LEU A 163 -1.82 13.41 0.98
C LEU A 163 -2.06 11.89 0.97
N THR A 164 -2.62 11.37 -0.11
CA THR A 164 -2.64 9.93 -0.40
C THR A 164 -1.26 9.37 -0.76
N LEU A 165 -0.24 10.24 -0.92
CA LEU A 165 1.16 9.88 -1.17
C LEU A 165 2.02 9.89 0.11
N THR A 166 1.47 10.29 1.26
CA THR A 166 2.23 10.33 2.54
C THR A 166 2.29 8.97 3.22
N THR A 167 1.26 8.14 3.06
CA THR A 167 1.21 6.75 3.55
C THR A 167 1.28 5.80 2.37
N CYS A 168 2.45 5.73 1.74
CA CYS A 168 2.68 4.85 0.62
C CYS A 168 3.22 3.49 1.09
N VAL A 169 2.89 2.47 0.32
CA VAL A 169 3.53 1.16 0.37
C VAL A 169 4.19 0.90 -0.97
N GLY A 170 5.31 0.18 -0.97
CA GLY A 170 5.92 -0.30 -2.19
C GLY A 170 5.13 -1.51 -2.70
N VAL A 171 4.86 -1.56 -4.00
CA VAL A 171 4.25 -2.71 -4.67
C VAL A 171 5.24 -3.22 -5.70
N LEU A 172 5.53 -4.51 -5.63
CA LEU A 172 6.55 -5.18 -6.41
C LEU A 172 5.91 -6.26 -7.28
N ASP A 173 6.18 -6.24 -8.59
CA ASP A 173 5.80 -7.30 -9.52
C ASP A 173 6.68 -8.53 -9.27
N ALA A 174 6.06 -9.67 -9.00
CA ALA A 174 6.72 -10.94 -8.69
C ALA A 174 7.58 -11.47 -9.86
N TYR A 175 7.12 -11.23 -11.09
CA TYR A 175 7.66 -11.83 -12.30
C TYR A 175 8.55 -10.89 -13.08
N PHE A 176 8.64 -9.62 -12.68
CA PHE A 176 9.61 -8.71 -13.26
C PHE A 176 11.03 -9.17 -12.90
N GLY A 177 11.86 -9.35 -13.91
CA GLY A 177 13.26 -9.71 -13.78
C GLY A 177 14.06 -9.43 -15.05
N PRO A 178 15.40 -9.56 -15.01
CA PRO A 178 16.29 -9.20 -16.12
C PRO A 178 15.90 -9.84 -17.46
N ASP A 179 15.39 -11.07 -17.42
CA ASP A 179 15.00 -11.82 -18.63
C ASP A 179 13.68 -11.31 -19.23
N THR A 180 12.81 -10.67 -18.43
CA THR A 180 11.58 -10.02 -18.91
C THR A 180 11.82 -8.57 -19.34
N VAL A 181 13.00 -8.02 -19.04
CA VAL A 181 13.36 -6.63 -19.34
C VAL A 181 13.65 -6.46 -20.82
N GLU A 182 14.21 -7.46 -21.52
CA GLU A 182 14.46 -7.36 -22.97
C GLU A 182 13.16 -7.34 -23.77
N ASP A 183 12.22 -8.25 -23.50
CA ASP A 183 10.93 -8.29 -24.19
C ASP A 183 10.00 -7.12 -23.85
N LYS A 184 10.06 -6.58 -22.62
CA LYS A 184 9.19 -5.48 -22.18
C LYS A 184 9.79 -4.09 -22.38
N ARG A 185 11.11 -3.91 -22.56
CA ARG A 185 11.71 -2.58 -22.77
C ARG A 185 11.34 -1.95 -24.10
N GLU A 186 11.10 -2.76 -25.14
CA GLU A 186 10.65 -2.24 -26.43
C GLU A 186 9.22 -1.70 -26.35
N GLU A 187 8.36 -2.30 -25.53
CA GLU A 187 6.96 -1.89 -25.37
C GLU A 187 6.75 -0.87 -24.23
N ARG A 188 7.57 -0.91 -23.17
CA ARG A 188 7.40 -0.14 -21.92
C ARG A 188 8.75 0.21 -21.27
N PRO A 189 9.51 1.14 -21.85
CA PRO A 189 10.87 1.47 -21.41
C PRO A 189 10.97 2.05 -19.99
N HIS A 190 9.87 2.52 -19.41
CA HIS A 190 9.86 3.11 -18.06
C HIS A 190 9.35 2.16 -16.97
N TYR A 191 8.93 0.95 -17.31
CA TYR A 191 8.45 -0.01 -16.32
C TYR A 191 9.61 -0.65 -15.54
N GLN A 192 9.68 -0.38 -14.23
CA GLN A 192 10.74 -0.89 -13.36
C GLN A 192 10.33 -2.15 -12.56
N GLY A 193 9.12 -2.68 -12.79
CA GLY A 193 8.62 -3.84 -12.06
C GLY A 193 8.24 -3.55 -10.61
N TRP A 194 8.07 -2.28 -10.26
CA TRP A 194 7.67 -1.84 -8.93
C TRP A 194 7.07 -0.43 -9.01
N MET A 195 6.28 -0.05 -8.01
CA MET A 195 5.69 1.28 -7.88
C MET A 195 5.32 1.59 -6.43
N TRP A 196 5.09 2.87 -6.15
CA TRP A 196 4.46 3.30 -4.89
C TRP A 196 2.94 3.32 -5.04
N VAL A 197 2.23 2.84 -4.01
CA VAL A 197 0.77 2.91 -3.92
C VAL A 197 0.37 3.47 -2.57
N GLY A 198 -0.49 4.48 -2.57
CA GLY A 198 -1.09 4.97 -1.33
C GLY A 198 -1.88 3.86 -0.64
N ALA A 199 -1.69 3.67 0.66
CA ALA A 199 -2.33 2.60 1.43
C ALA A 199 -3.86 2.57 1.28
N ALA A 200 -4.50 3.74 1.20
CA ALA A 200 -5.94 3.87 0.97
C ALA A 200 -6.40 3.50 -0.45
N TYR A 201 -5.48 3.44 -1.43
CA TYR A 201 -5.78 3.03 -2.81
C TYR A 201 -5.62 1.53 -3.05
N LEU A 202 -5.10 0.77 -2.08
CA LEU A 202 -4.93 -0.68 -2.22
C LEU A 202 -6.22 -1.45 -2.61
N PRO A 203 -7.43 -1.08 -2.14
CA PRO A 203 -8.66 -1.71 -2.63
C PRO A 203 -8.90 -1.52 -4.14
N GLU A 204 -8.71 -0.29 -4.64
CA GLU A 204 -8.86 0.00 -6.07
C GLU A 204 -7.76 -0.68 -6.88
N PHE A 205 -6.52 -0.62 -6.37
CA PHE A 205 -5.37 -1.30 -6.95
C PHE A 205 -5.65 -2.80 -7.14
N TRP A 206 -6.14 -3.48 -6.10
CA TRP A 206 -6.57 -4.88 -6.16
C TRP A 206 -7.62 -5.14 -7.25
N ARG A 207 -8.63 -4.27 -7.33
CA ARG A 207 -9.72 -4.42 -8.30
C ARG A 207 -9.22 -4.32 -9.74
N ARG A 208 -8.11 -3.62 -9.97
CA ARG A 208 -7.57 -3.32 -11.29
C ARG A 208 -6.17 -3.88 -11.49
N ILE A 209 -5.74 -4.84 -10.67
CA ILE A 209 -4.36 -5.33 -10.67
C ILE A 209 -3.94 -5.85 -12.06
N ASP A 210 -4.85 -6.54 -12.75
CA ASP A 210 -4.66 -7.01 -14.13
C ASP A 210 -4.48 -5.86 -15.13
N ASP A 211 -5.26 -4.78 -14.98
CA ASP A 211 -5.14 -3.56 -15.81
C ASP A 211 -3.85 -2.80 -15.50
N TYR A 212 -3.42 -2.83 -14.23
CA TYR A 212 -2.20 -2.16 -13.78
C TYR A 212 -0.96 -2.90 -14.27
N PHE A 213 -0.91 -4.24 -14.28
CA PHE A 213 0.19 -4.95 -14.93
C PHE A 213 0.38 -4.55 -16.40
N GLN A 214 -0.65 -3.98 -17.04
CA GLN A 214 -0.57 -3.41 -18.38
C GLN A 214 -0.12 -1.94 -18.42
N ASN A 215 -0.24 -1.18 -17.32
CA ASN A 215 -0.06 0.28 -17.29
C ASN A 215 0.58 0.80 -15.97
N MET A 216 1.42 0.01 -15.29
CA MET A 216 1.95 0.28 -13.93
C MET A 216 2.84 1.53 -13.81
N GLU A 217 2.98 2.33 -14.87
CA GLU A 217 3.82 3.53 -14.91
C GLU A 217 3.30 4.72 -14.09
N MET A 218 2.03 4.77 -13.68
CA MET A 218 1.47 5.98 -13.03
C MET A 218 0.45 5.70 -11.93
N MET A 219 0.90 5.57 -10.69
CA MET A 219 0.05 5.93 -9.52
C MET A 219 0.77 6.77 -8.47
N CYS A 220 2.06 7.09 -8.69
CA CYS A 220 2.76 8.08 -7.87
C CYS A 220 3.50 9.02 -8.82
N ALA A 221 2.89 10.17 -9.15
CA ALA A 221 3.49 11.19 -10.01
C ALA A 221 4.63 11.97 -9.34
N LEU A 222 5.18 11.45 -8.24
CA LEU A 222 6.36 11.99 -7.58
C LEU A 222 7.45 10.93 -7.67
N THR A 223 8.18 10.95 -8.78
CA THR A 223 9.61 10.60 -8.77
C THR A 223 10.28 11.54 -7.79
N TYR A 224 10.44 11.10 -6.54
CA TYR A 224 11.44 11.72 -5.67
C TYR A 224 12.80 11.38 -6.25
N GLU A 225 13.67 12.38 -6.39
CA GLU A 225 15.09 12.09 -6.48
C GLU A 225 15.49 11.27 -5.23
N PRO A 226 16.37 10.27 -5.35
CA PRO A 226 16.70 9.33 -4.25
C PRO A 226 17.06 10.01 -2.92
N ASP A 227 17.50 11.27 -2.98
CA ASP A 227 18.03 12.06 -1.87
C ASP A 227 16.98 12.97 -1.20
N LEU A 228 15.75 13.05 -1.73
CA LEU A 228 14.69 13.89 -1.16
C LEU A 228 13.87 13.15 -0.10
N ILE A 229 13.97 13.64 1.14
CA ILE A 229 13.22 13.15 2.31
C ILE A 229 11.95 13.99 2.47
N PRO A 230 10.74 13.44 2.28
CA PRO A 230 9.54 14.10 2.78
C PRO A 230 9.49 13.92 4.30
N LEU A 231 9.88 14.95 5.03
CA LEU A 231 9.65 15.04 6.47
C LEU A 231 8.22 15.55 6.69
N TRP A 232 7.40 14.82 7.44
CA TRP A 232 6.10 15.32 7.88
C TRP A 232 6.27 16.02 9.23
N ASP A 233 6.47 17.33 9.25
CA ASP A 233 6.58 18.13 10.48
C ASP A 233 5.22 18.66 11.00
N GLY A 234 4.13 18.28 10.33
CA GLY A 234 2.78 18.65 10.70
C GLY A 234 2.39 20.09 10.40
N CYS A 235 3.24 20.92 9.76
CA CYS A 235 2.84 22.30 9.42
C CYS A 235 3.32 22.83 8.06
N GLU A 236 4.44 22.37 7.48
CA GLU A 236 4.87 22.86 6.17
C GLU A 236 5.51 21.73 5.35
N ASN A 237 5.03 21.49 4.13
CA ASN A 237 5.60 20.51 3.20
C ASN A 237 6.99 20.97 2.70
N LEU A 238 8.00 20.96 3.58
CA LEU A 238 9.39 21.21 3.22
C LEU A 238 10.00 19.90 2.72
N LEU A 239 10.20 19.82 1.41
CA LEU A 239 11.15 18.89 0.81
C LEU A 239 12.55 19.40 1.16
N LEU A 240 13.29 18.64 1.96
CA LEU A 240 14.69 18.96 2.21
C LEU A 240 15.51 18.39 1.04
N ASP A 241 16.24 19.29 0.38
CA ASP A 241 17.36 18.98 -0.50
C ASP A 241 18.66 19.37 0.25
N PRO A 242 19.29 18.44 1.00
CA PRO A 242 20.59 18.70 1.57
C PRO A 242 21.67 18.25 0.58
N GLU A 243 22.31 19.19 -0.09
CA GLU A 243 23.45 18.93 -0.99
C GLU A 243 24.60 18.22 -0.24
N THR A 244 24.64 18.25 1.11
CA THR A 244 25.65 17.56 1.95
C THR A 244 25.14 17.03 3.32
N LEU A 245 25.85 16.04 3.89
CA LEU A 245 25.56 15.42 5.21
C LEU A 245 25.66 16.42 6.40
N GLU A 246 26.53 17.43 6.34
CA GLU A 246 26.64 18.46 7.38
C GLU A 246 25.45 19.43 7.38
N GLU A 247 24.89 19.71 6.21
CA GLU A 247 23.69 20.55 6.06
C GLU A 247 22.45 19.82 6.59
N ARG A 248 22.39 18.49 6.42
CA ARG A 248 21.35 17.63 6.99
C ARG A 248 21.32 17.70 8.52
N ASP A 249 22.47 17.56 9.19
CA ASP A 249 22.54 17.60 10.66
C ASP A 249 22.25 19.01 11.19
N THR A 250 22.73 20.04 10.47
CA THR A 250 22.46 21.45 10.79
C THR A 250 20.97 21.80 10.71
N GLU A 251 20.26 21.31 9.70
CA GLU A 251 18.83 21.61 9.53
C GLU A 251 17.95 20.81 10.51
N LEU A 252 18.31 19.54 10.78
CA LEU A 252 17.68 18.74 11.83
C LEU A 252 17.84 19.39 13.22
N ASP A 253 19.01 19.95 13.53
CA ASP A 253 19.24 20.63 14.82
C ASP A 253 18.50 21.97 14.93
N LYS A 254 18.34 22.73 13.82
CA LYS A 254 17.48 23.92 13.80
C LYS A 254 16.01 23.58 14.04
N GLN A 255 15.51 22.48 13.47
CA GLN A 255 14.14 22.02 13.69
C GLN A 255 13.91 21.54 15.14
N ARG A 256 14.86 20.79 15.71
CA ARG A 256 14.84 20.42 17.14
C ARG A 256 14.84 21.63 18.07
N ALA A 257 15.57 22.69 17.72
CA ALA A 257 15.59 23.94 18.49
C ALA A 257 14.28 24.74 18.41
N ARG A 258 13.52 24.62 17.31
CA ARG A 258 12.19 25.23 17.17
C ARG A 258 11.11 24.51 17.96
N PHE A 259 11.25 23.20 18.16
CA PHE A 259 10.32 22.38 18.94
C PHE A 259 10.47 22.50 20.46
N ASN A 260 11.62 22.97 20.95
CA ASN A 260 11.90 23.14 22.39
C ASN A 260 11.65 24.56 22.91
N ARG A 261 10.87 25.38 22.19
CA ARG A 261 10.36 26.69 22.62
C ARG A 261 8.84 26.67 22.69
#